data_AF-G3PUE8-F1
#
_entry.id   AF-G3PUE8-F1
#
_cell.length_a   1.000
_cell.length_b   1.000
_cell.length_c   1.000
_cell.angle_alpha   90.00
_cell.angle_beta   90.00
_cell.angle_gamma   90.00
#
_symmetry.space_group_name_H-M   'P 1'
#
loop_
_entity.id
_entity.type
_entity.pdbx_description
1 polymer ?
#
loop_
_entity_poly.entity_id
_entity_poly.type
_entity_poly.pdbx_seq_one_letter_code
_entity_poly.pdbx_strand_id
1 'polypeptide(L)'
;MNVIKPKCDSFEAEEAALVAQDYLNAQHTHGYKYALNRVEDIKIYTKPDGDIYVLEVDLLETNCHVLDPTPLANCTVRPKISTAIEGDCDVVLKKVGGALTVLAFKCKTDESTEDLCVGCATLLPLNDTAALDFVQASLATFNNRTVNVTYAVK
;
A
#
# COMPACT_ATOMS: atom_id res chain seq x y z
N MET A 1 32.52 7.73 2.67
CA MET A 1 31.26 7.05 3.06
C MET A 1 31.23 5.73 2.31
N ASN A 2 31.09 4.61 3.02
CA ASN A 2 30.99 3.30 2.38
C ASN A 2 29.54 3.04 1.98
N VAL A 3 29.31 2.52 0.77
CA VAL A 3 27.98 2.21 0.25
C VAL A 3 27.97 0.73 -0.12
N ILE A 4 27.01 0.00 0.45
CA ILE A 4 26.78 -1.41 0.16
C ILE A 4 25.49 -1.50 -0.65
N LYS A 5 25.49 -2.35 -1.66
CA LYS A 5 24.31 -2.71 -2.45
C LYS A 5 24.05 -4.21 -2.29
N PRO A 6 23.26 -4.60 -1.28
CA PRO A 6 22.81 -5.98 -1.15
C PRO A 6 22.00 -6.40 -2.38
N LYS A 7 21.76 -7.71 -2.50
CA LYS A 7 20.73 -8.19 -3.44
C LYS A 7 19.35 -7.88 -2.89
N CYS A 8 18.37 -7.71 -3.78
CA CYS A 8 16.99 -7.43 -3.40
C CYS A 8 16.32 -8.59 -2.64
N ASP A 9 16.81 -9.83 -2.84
CA ASP A 9 16.38 -11.05 -2.14
C ASP A 9 17.24 -11.36 -0.89
N SER A 10 18.07 -10.42 -0.45
CA SER A 10 18.85 -10.59 0.78
C SER A 10 17.97 -10.46 2.02
N PHE A 11 18.37 -11.14 3.09
CA PHE A 11 17.68 -11.07 4.37
C PHE A 11 17.54 -9.62 4.87
N GLU A 12 18.59 -8.81 4.73
CA GLU A 12 18.58 -7.40 5.12
C GLU A 12 17.60 -6.55 4.29
N ALA A 13 17.43 -6.87 3.00
CA ALA A 13 16.48 -6.20 2.13
C ALA A 13 15.04 -6.56 2.50
N GLU A 14 14.75 -7.85 2.70
CA GLU A 14 13.42 -8.32 3.11
C GLU A 14 13.02 -7.78 4.49
N GLU A 15 13.93 -7.79 5.47
CA GLU A 15 13.70 -7.21 6.80
C GLU A 15 13.32 -5.72 6.70
N ALA A 16 14.10 -4.94 5.93
CA ALA A 16 13.83 -3.52 5.74
C ALA A 16 12.50 -3.26 5.00
N ALA A 17 12.19 -4.09 4.01
CA ALA A 17 10.96 -3.99 3.23
C ALA A 17 9.71 -4.29 4.05
N LEU A 18 9.75 -5.29 4.93
CA LEU A 18 8.64 -5.59 5.83
C LEU A 18 8.41 -4.46 6.84
N VAL A 19 9.48 -3.89 7.42
CA VAL A 19 9.37 -2.71 8.30
C VAL A 19 8.78 -1.52 7.55
N ALA A 20 9.19 -1.30 6.29
CA ALA A 20 8.64 -0.26 5.44
C ALA A 20 7.14 -0.48 5.16
N GLN A 21 6.74 -1.67 4.73
CA GLN A 21 5.34 -2.04 4.48
C GLN A 21 4.46 -1.78 5.70
N ASP A 22 4.88 -2.25 6.87
CA ASP A 22 4.10 -2.12 8.10
C ASP A 22 3.96 -0.65 8.52
N TYR A 23 5.05 0.13 8.40
CA TYR A 23 5.02 1.56 8.66
C TYR A 23 4.08 2.29 7.70
N LEU A 24 4.19 2.05 6.39
CA LEU A 24 3.36 2.70 5.36
C LEU A 24 1.87 2.42 5.60
N ASN A 25 1.51 1.17 5.85
CA ASN A 25 0.13 0.80 6.19
C ASN A 25 -0.38 1.47 7.47
N ALA A 26 0.49 1.68 8.46
CA ALA A 26 0.12 2.37 9.69
C ALA A 26 -0.05 3.90 9.52
N GLN A 27 0.54 4.51 8.48
CA GLN A 27 0.38 5.94 8.19
C GLN A 27 -0.87 6.25 7.34
N HIS A 28 -1.40 5.28 6.60
CA HIS A 28 -2.53 5.51 5.71
C HIS A 28 -3.84 5.68 6.49
N THR A 29 -4.57 6.75 6.19
CA THR A 29 -5.89 7.07 6.81
C THR A 29 -7.06 6.86 5.85
N HIS A 30 -6.78 6.54 4.59
CA HIS A 30 -7.76 6.25 3.54
C HIS A 30 -7.24 5.14 2.62
N GLY A 31 -8.12 4.61 1.78
CA GLY A 31 -7.78 3.58 0.80
C GLY A 31 -7.66 2.19 1.44
N TYR A 32 -6.82 1.35 0.84
CA TYR A 32 -6.69 -0.04 1.22
C TYR A 32 -5.27 -0.34 1.71
N LYS A 33 -5.13 -1.44 2.43
CA LYS A 33 -3.82 -1.90 2.91
C LYS A 33 -3.01 -2.45 1.74
N TYR A 34 -1.69 -2.33 1.84
CA TYR A 34 -0.73 -2.77 0.86
C TYR A 34 0.05 -3.98 1.35
N ALA A 35 0.31 -4.94 0.47
CA ALA A 35 1.22 -6.05 0.68
C ALA A 35 2.50 -5.84 -0.14
N LEU A 36 3.65 -6.20 0.40
CA LEU A 36 4.93 -6.16 -0.29
C LEU A 36 4.92 -7.11 -1.49
N ASN A 37 5.23 -6.56 -2.67
CA ASN A 37 5.39 -7.34 -3.89
C ASN A 37 6.85 -7.80 -4.04
N ARG A 38 7.75 -6.82 -4.09
CA ARG A 38 9.19 -7.01 -4.36
C ARG A 38 9.98 -5.79 -3.91
N VAL A 39 11.28 -6.02 -3.72
CA VAL A 39 12.28 -4.97 -3.52
C VAL A 39 12.93 -4.69 -4.88
N GLU A 40 12.90 -3.44 -5.32
CA GLU A 40 13.50 -3.01 -6.60
C GLU A 40 14.97 -2.62 -6.45
N ASP A 41 15.30 -1.86 -5.40
CA ASP A 41 16.67 -1.44 -5.10
C ASP A 41 16.89 -1.27 -3.60
N ILE A 42 18.13 -1.47 -3.18
CA ILE A 42 18.58 -1.22 -1.81
C ILE A 42 20.01 -0.67 -1.80
N LYS A 43 20.18 0.44 -1.10
CA LYS A 43 21.49 1.05 -0.82
C LYS A 43 21.65 1.27 0.68
N ILE A 44 22.73 0.74 1.25
CA ILE A 44 23.06 0.91 2.66
C ILE A 44 24.28 1.83 2.78
N TYR A 45 24.11 2.95 3.48
CA TYR A 45 25.17 3.90 3.80
C TYR A 45 25.60 3.69 5.24
N THR A 46 26.81 3.19 5.44
CA THR A 46 27.37 2.99 6.79
C THR A 46 27.76 4.33 7.40
N LYS A 47 27.25 4.63 8.61
CA LYS A 47 27.60 5.83 9.36
C LYS A 47 27.97 5.50 10.82
N PRO A 48 28.76 6.35 11.50
CA PRO A 48 29.12 6.13 12.89
C PRO A 48 27.91 6.06 13.85
N ASP A 49 26.81 6.73 13.51
CA ASP A 49 25.59 6.86 14.32
C ASP A 49 24.45 5.93 13.85
N GLY A 50 24.77 4.93 13.03
CA GLY A 50 23.82 3.95 12.51
C GLY A 50 23.64 4.04 10.99
N ASP A 51 23.33 2.90 10.39
CA ASP A 51 23.29 2.75 8.94
C ASP A 51 22.00 3.34 8.35
N ILE A 52 22.10 3.97 7.18
CA ILE A 52 20.95 4.49 6.43
C ILE A 52 20.66 3.56 5.26
N TYR A 53 19.43 3.09 5.19
CA TYR A 53 18.90 2.25 4.13
C TYR A 53 18.06 3.15 3.22
N VAL A 54 18.36 3.14 1.93
CA VAL A 54 17.51 3.74 0.89
C VAL A 54 16.97 2.56 0.08
N LEU A 55 15.67 2.37 0.18
CA LEU A 55 14.95 1.19 -0.30
C LEU A 55 13.89 1.64 -1.30
N GLU A 56 13.80 0.93 -2.42
CA GLU A 56 12.72 1.07 -3.41
C GLU A 56 11.91 -0.24 -3.37
N VAL A 57 10.61 -0.15 -3.10
CA VAL A 57 9.71 -1.32 -3.00
C VAL A 57 8.46 -1.11 -3.82
N ASP A 58 8.05 -2.19 -4.47
CA ASP A 58 6.74 -2.29 -5.06
C ASP A 58 5.77 -2.94 -4.07
N LEU A 59 4.60 -2.35 -3.97
CA LEU A 59 3.50 -2.78 -3.11
C LEU A 59 2.26 -3.07 -3.95
N LEU A 60 1.48 -4.08 -3.56
CA LEU A 60 0.19 -4.40 -4.16
C LEU A 60 -0.95 -4.03 -3.21
N GLU A 61 -1.94 -3.31 -3.70
CA GLU A 61 -3.14 -3.02 -2.94
C GLU A 61 -3.92 -4.31 -2.64
N THR A 62 -4.44 -4.44 -1.42
CA THR A 62 -5.29 -5.54 -0.99
C THR A 62 -6.78 -5.16 -1.01
N ASN A 63 -7.64 -6.14 -0.76
CA ASN A 63 -9.08 -5.91 -0.60
C ASN A 63 -9.49 -5.40 0.80
N CYS A 64 -8.55 -5.24 1.73
CA CYS A 64 -8.82 -4.71 3.07
C CYS A 64 -8.70 -3.19 3.08
N HIS A 65 -9.79 -2.51 3.43
CA HIS A 65 -9.73 -1.06 3.71
C HIS A 65 -8.79 -0.81 4.91
N VAL A 66 -8.11 0.34 4.98
CA VAL A 66 -7.18 0.64 6.09
C VAL A 66 -7.85 0.65 7.47
N LEU A 67 -9.17 0.93 7.51
CA LEU A 67 -10.00 0.89 8.72
C LEU A 67 -10.53 -0.52 9.06
N ASP A 68 -10.34 -1.51 8.18
CA ASP A 68 -10.70 -2.90 8.45
C ASP A 68 -9.74 -3.47 9.51
N PRO A 69 -10.24 -4.07 10.61
CA PRO A 69 -9.38 -4.64 11.66
C PRO A 69 -8.63 -5.91 11.22
N THR A 70 -8.96 -6.49 10.06
CA THR A 70 -8.34 -7.71 9.54
C THR A 70 -6.82 -7.53 9.41
N PRO A 71 -5.99 -8.39 10.02
CA PRO A 71 -4.54 -8.31 9.89
C PRO A 71 -4.11 -8.43 8.42
N LEU A 72 -3.06 -7.71 8.02
CA LEU A 72 -2.57 -7.69 6.64
C LEU A 72 -2.31 -9.09 6.07
N ALA A 73 -1.76 -10.01 6.89
CA ALA A 73 -1.50 -11.40 6.49
C ALA A 73 -2.76 -12.16 6.03
N ASN A 74 -3.95 -11.70 6.38
CA ASN A 74 -5.23 -12.28 5.99
C ASN A 74 -5.97 -11.47 4.91
N CYS A 75 -5.34 -10.40 4.40
CA CYS A 75 -5.88 -9.58 3.32
C CYS A 75 -5.40 -10.12 1.99
N THR A 76 -6.32 -10.29 1.04
CA THR A 76 -5.98 -10.79 -0.29
C THR A 76 -5.59 -9.63 -1.18
N VAL A 77 -4.49 -9.77 -1.91
CA VAL A 77 -4.12 -8.83 -2.97
C VAL A 77 -5.27 -8.70 -3.97
N ARG A 78 -5.62 -7.45 -4.32
CA ARG A 78 -6.70 -7.16 -5.25
C ARG A 78 -6.36 -7.75 -6.63
N PRO A 79 -7.21 -8.61 -7.20
CA PRO A 79 -6.94 -9.22 -8.49
C PRO A 79 -7.11 -8.18 -9.61
N LYS A 80 -6.40 -8.38 -10.73
CA LYS A 80 -6.42 -7.49 -11.89
C LYS A 80 -7.83 -7.24 -12.44
N ILE A 81 -8.69 -8.26 -12.42
CA ILE A 81 -10.11 -8.15 -12.86
C ILE A 81 -10.94 -7.14 -12.04
N SER A 82 -10.48 -6.82 -10.83
CA SER A 82 -11.09 -5.86 -9.91
C SER A 82 -10.29 -4.56 -9.82
N THR A 83 -9.51 -4.26 -10.86
CA THR A 83 -8.66 -3.09 -11.00
C THR A 83 -7.53 -3.04 -9.97
N ALA A 84 -6.52 -3.89 -10.15
CA ALA A 84 -5.37 -3.95 -9.26
C ALA A 84 -4.61 -2.62 -9.22
N ILE A 85 -4.19 -2.20 -8.04
CA ILE A 85 -3.39 -0.99 -7.80
C ILE A 85 -2.02 -1.41 -7.30
N GLU A 86 -0.98 -0.77 -7.85
CA GLU A 86 0.41 -0.93 -7.45
C GLU A 86 0.91 0.37 -6.83
N GLY A 87 1.77 0.25 -5.82
CA GLY A 87 2.44 1.35 -5.16
C GLY A 87 3.94 1.22 -5.31
N ASP A 88 4.57 2.16 -6.01
CA ASP A 88 6.01 2.33 -6.11
C ASP A 88 6.46 3.30 -5.01
N CYS A 89 7.30 2.81 -4.07
CA CYS A 89 7.67 3.54 -2.87
C CYS A 89 9.19 3.61 -2.67
N ASP A 90 9.70 4.85 -2.59
CA ASP A 90 11.01 5.18 -2.03
C ASP A 90 10.91 5.32 -0.51
N VAL A 91 11.70 4.54 0.25
CA VAL A 91 11.70 4.55 1.71
C VAL A 91 13.13 4.70 2.24
N VAL A 92 13.30 5.64 3.18
CA VAL A 92 14.56 5.83 3.91
C VAL A 92 14.40 5.31 5.32
N LEU A 93 15.20 4.31 5.69
CA LEU A 93 15.24 3.76 7.05
C LEU A 93 16.60 4.03 7.71
N LYS A 94 16.61 4.07 9.04
CA LYS A 94 17.83 4.08 9.84
C LYS A 94 17.89 2.84 10.72
N LYS A 95 19.04 2.15 10.75
CA LYS A 95 19.31 1.03 11.66
C LYS A 95 20.24 1.47 12.78
N VAL A 96 19.76 1.47 14.02
CA VAL A 96 20.54 1.79 15.23
C VAL A 96 20.35 0.68 16.25
N GLY A 97 21.44 0.09 16.74
CA GLY A 97 21.36 -0.99 17.73
C GLY A 97 20.57 -2.21 17.26
N GLY A 98 20.54 -2.47 15.95
CA GLY A 98 19.78 -3.57 15.34
C GLY A 98 18.32 -3.24 14.99
N ALA A 99 17.76 -2.14 15.49
CA ALA A 99 16.38 -1.74 15.20
C ALA A 99 16.31 -0.81 13.99
N LEU A 100 15.36 -1.08 13.09
CA LEU A 100 15.06 -0.24 11.92
C LEU A 100 13.94 0.76 12.24
N THR A 101 14.05 1.98 11.73
CA THR A 101 13.00 3.01 11.84
C THR A 101 12.91 3.77 10.53
N VAL A 102 11.69 3.97 10.02
CA VAL A 102 11.45 4.79 8.83
C VAL A 102 11.65 6.26 9.17
N LEU A 103 12.48 6.95 8.39
CA LEU A 103 12.77 8.38 8.52
C LEU A 103 11.94 9.21 7.54
N ALA A 104 11.79 8.71 6.32
CA ALA A 104 11.06 9.38 5.24
C ALA A 104 10.58 8.33 4.25
N PHE A 105 9.50 8.66 3.53
CA PHE A 105 9.00 7.86 2.44
C PHE A 105 8.34 8.75 1.40
N LYS A 106 8.25 8.25 0.17
CA LYS A 106 7.46 8.81 -0.91
C LYS A 106 6.92 7.66 -1.72
N CYS A 107 5.61 7.63 -1.93
CA CYS A 107 4.95 6.62 -2.72
C CYS A 107 4.18 7.24 -3.88
N LYS A 108 4.15 6.53 -5.01
CA LYS A 108 3.27 6.78 -6.14
C LYS A 108 2.40 5.55 -6.35
N THR A 109 1.11 5.76 -6.51
CA THR A 109 0.14 4.67 -6.69
C THR A 109 -0.56 4.82 -8.03
N ASP A 110 -0.60 3.76 -8.82
CA ASP A 110 -1.26 3.74 -10.12
C ASP A 110 -1.99 2.41 -10.33
N GLU A 111 -2.90 2.37 -11.31
CA GLU A 111 -3.47 1.11 -11.78
C GLU A 111 -2.36 0.23 -12.36
N SER A 112 -2.37 -1.06 -11.99
CA SER A 112 -1.49 -2.06 -12.57
C SER A 112 -1.80 -2.20 -14.06
N THR A 113 -0.86 -1.78 -14.90
CA THR A 113 -1.00 -1.81 -16.36
C THR A 113 -0.14 -2.89 -17.03
N GLU A 114 0.63 -3.65 -16.25
CA GLU A 114 1.66 -4.56 -16.78
C GLU A 114 1.10 -5.79 -17.52
N ASP A 115 -0.23 -5.98 -17.59
CA ASP A 115 -0.84 -7.05 -18.40
C ASP A 115 -2.12 -6.59 -19.12
N LEU A 116 -2.28 -7.04 -20.36
CA LEU A 116 -3.48 -6.78 -21.16
C LEU A 116 -4.70 -7.50 -20.55
N CYS A 117 -5.63 -6.74 -19.95
CA CYS A 117 -6.92 -7.28 -19.53
C CYS A 117 -8.07 -6.82 -20.44
N VAL A 118 -8.49 -7.69 -21.35
CA VAL A 118 -9.63 -7.42 -22.23
C VAL A 118 -10.94 -7.57 -21.45
N GLY A 119 -11.70 -6.46 -21.34
CA GLY A 119 -13.01 -6.44 -20.66
C GLY A 119 -12.95 -6.21 -19.15
N CYS A 120 -11.78 -5.91 -18.58
CA CYS A 120 -11.68 -5.43 -17.21
C CYS A 120 -12.42 -4.10 -17.02
N ALA A 121 -12.97 -3.90 -15.82
CA ALA A 121 -13.44 -2.59 -15.40
C ALA A 121 -12.25 -1.63 -15.20
N THR A 122 -12.44 -0.37 -15.60
CA THR A 122 -11.51 0.73 -15.35
C THR A 122 -12.01 1.57 -14.19
N LEU A 123 -11.12 2.23 -13.44
CA LEU A 123 -11.57 3.12 -12.38
C LEU A 123 -12.26 4.35 -12.97
N LEU A 124 -13.39 4.68 -12.37
CA LEU A 124 -14.00 5.99 -12.53
C LEU A 124 -13.36 6.95 -11.51
N PRO A 125 -13.19 8.24 -11.87
CA PRO A 125 -12.81 9.26 -10.90
C PRO A 125 -13.76 9.28 -9.71
N LEU A 126 -13.24 9.55 -8.51
CA LEU A 126 -14.07 9.63 -7.29
C LEU A 126 -15.13 10.73 -7.34
N ASN A 127 -14.98 11.71 -8.24
CA ASN A 127 -15.93 12.79 -8.48
C ASN A 127 -16.83 12.56 -9.71
N ASP A 128 -16.86 11.34 -10.26
CA ASP A 128 -17.76 10.99 -11.35
C ASP A 128 -19.23 11.06 -10.89
N THR A 129 -20.04 11.86 -11.58
CA THR A 129 -21.43 12.12 -11.19
C THR A 129 -22.28 10.86 -11.19
N ALA A 130 -22.14 10.00 -12.20
CA ALA A 130 -22.94 8.78 -12.30
C ALA A 130 -22.56 7.78 -11.21
N ALA A 131 -21.27 7.68 -10.88
CA ALA A 131 -20.80 6.86 -9.77
C ALA A 131 -21.31 7.38 -8.42
N LEU A 132 -21.30 8.70 -8.20
CA LEU A 132 -21.82 9.31 -6.97
C LEU A 132 -23.33 9.08 -6.82
N ASP A 133 -24.10 9.24 -7.89
CA ASP A 133 -25.55 8.95 -7.90
C ASP A 133 -25.81 7.47 -7.58
N PHE A 134 -25.00 6.56 -8.15
CA PHE A 134 -25.09 5.13 -7.86
C PHE A 134 -24.79 4.81 -6.38
N VAL A 135 -23.77 5.43 -5.79
CA VAL A 135 -23.43 5.28 -4.37
C VAL A 135 -24.58 5.78 -3.48
N GLN A 136 -25.14 6.95 -3.78
CA GLN A 136 -26.27 7.51 -3.03
C GLN A 136 -27.51 6.61 -3.09
N ALA A 137 -27.88 6.13 -4.29
CA ALA A 137 -29.02 5.23 -4.48
C ALA A 137 -28.82 3.88 -3.78
N SER A 138 -27.60 3.34 -3.84
CA SER A 138 -27.23 2.09 -3.16
C SER A 138 -27.29 2.24 -1.64
N LEU A 139 -26.79 3.34 -1.09
CA LEU A 139 -26.83 3.63 0.34
C LEU A 139 -28.27 3.84 0.84
N ALA A 140 -29.11 4.56 0.07
CA ALA A 140 -30.52 4.73 0.39
C ALA A 140 -31.25 3.37 0.43
N THR A 141 -30.96 2.49 -0.53
CA THR A 141 -31.49 1.13 -0.56
C THR A 141 -31.03 0.32 0.65
N PHE A 142 -29.75 0.42 1.03
CA PHE A 142 -29.20 -0.25 2.21
C PHE A 142 -29.89 0.24 3.50
N ASN A 143 -29.95 1.55 3.72
CA ASN A 143 -30.59 2.16 4.89
C ASN A 143 -32.07 1.77 5.04
N ASN A 144 -32.81 1.61 3.94
CA ASN A 144 -34.21 1.17 4.00
C ASN A 144 -34.36 -0.30 4.43
N ARG A 145 -33.29 -1.09 4.34
CA ARG A 145 -33.26 -2.50 4.79
C ARG A 145 -32.68 -2.66 6.19
N THR A 146 -32.00 -1.65 6.71
CA THR A 146 -31.43 -1.66 8.06
C THR A 146 -32.45 -1.14 9.07
N VAL A 147 -32.60 -1.84 10.19
CA VAL A 147 -33.48 -1.40 11.28
C VAL A 147 -32.62 -0.76 12.37
N ASN A 148 -33.01 0.44 12.81
CA ASN A 148 -32.41 1.21 13.93
C ASN A 148 -31.08 1.95 13.69
N VAL A 149 -30.48 1.89 12.50
CA VAL A 149 -29.26 2.65 12.17
C VAL A 149 -29.37 3.21 10.76
N THR A 150 -29.01 4.48 10.59
CA THR A 150 -28.91 5.16 9.30
C THR A 150 -27.46 5.57 9.06
N TYR A 151 -26.92 5.19 7.90
CA TYR A 151 -25.56 5.51 7.49
C TYR A 151 -25.56 6.68 6.49
N ALA A 152 -24.46 7.44 6.45
CA ALA A 152 -24.25 8.54 5.51
C ALA A 152 -22.87 8.42 4.85
N VAL A 153 -22.76 8.90 3.60
CA VAL A 153 -21.46 9.08 2.95
C VAL A 153 -20.77 10.27 3.60
N LYS A 154 -19.48 10.13 3.92
CA LYS A 154 -18.65 11.18 4.51
C LYS A 154 -17.76 11.81 3.44
#